data_AF-A0A9Q7TU65-F1
#
_entry.id   AF-A0A9Q7TU65-F1
#
_cell.length_a   1.000
_cell.length_b   1.000
_cell.length_c   1.000
_cell.angle_alpha   90.00
_cell.angle_beta   90.00
_cell.angle_gamma   90.00
#
_symmetry.space_group_name_H-M   'P 1'
#
loop_
_entity.id
_entity.type
_entity.pdbx_description
1 polymer ?
#
loop_
_entity_poly.entity_id
_entity_poly.type
_entity_poly.pdbx_seq_one_letter_code
_entity_poly.pdbx_strand_id
1 'polypeptide(L)'
;MKLYVASSFGGNADYSTVHLSGRHDLGEDSLTIYKNQLGHPQVVKASPEVHEYSRNAIAARKTFGETAAIVAYGHKLRATEGRSGGLNRGTPGWEKVWDSSAARNGITVEEARVLLEKNRHLKFRTADDHAILGIRLHPDGTMEQKWLSSLEPVFHV
;
A
#
# COMPACT_ATOMS: atom_id res chain seq x y z
N MET A 1 16.55 -7.33 -4.53
CA MET A 1 15.41 -7.77 -3.70
C MET A 1 15.41 -6.95 -2.43
N LYS A 2 14.45 -6.04 -2.23
CA LYS A 2 14.33 -5.25 -0.98
C LYS A 2 13.08 -5.73 -0.24
N LEU A 3 13.33 -6.23 0.96
CA LEU A 3 12.43 -6.83 1.94
C LEU A 3 11.55 -5.73 2.58
N TYR A 4 10.27 -6.00 2.79
CA TYR A 4 9.46 -5.23 3.76
C TYR A 4 9.16 -6.17 4.93
N VAL A 5 9.83 -5.90 6.05
CA VAL A 5 9.72 -6.63 7.32
C VAL A 5 8.87 -5.77 8.25
N ALA A 6 7.83 -6.35 8.85
CA ALA A 6 7.20 -5.77 10.04
C ALA A 6 8.11 -6.05 11.26
N SER A 7 8.55 -4.99 11.94
CA SER A 7 9.57 -5.01 12.99
C SER A 7 9.05 -5.41 14.38
N SER A 8 9.94 -5.94 15.22
CA SER A 8 10.05 -5.52 16.64
C SER A 8 11.52 -5.42 17.07
N PHE A 9 11.79 -4.46 17.96
CA PHE A 9 13.08 -4.01 18.44
C PHE A 9 13.69 -4.98 19.47
N GLY A 10 14.97 -5.32 19.28
CA GLY A 10 15.82 -5.97 20.29
C GLY A 10 15.72 -7.49 20.35
N GLY A 11 16.74 -8.18 19.83
CA GLY A 11 16.97 -9.62 20.03
C GLY A 11 16.03 -10.55 19.26
N ASN A 12 16.40 -10.90 18.03
CA ASN A 12 15.64 -11.73 17.07
C ASN A 12 14.25 -11.15 16.72
N ALA A 13 14.03 -10.83 15.44
CA ALA A 13 12.72 -10.38 14.98
C ALA A 13 11.67 -11.47 15.27
N ASP A 14 10.86 -11.26 16.31
CA ASP A 14 9.75 -12.15 16.64
C ASP A 14 8.57 -11.81 15.72
N TYR A 15 8.56 -12.44 14.55
CA TYR A 15 7.45 -12.32 13.60
C TYR A 15 6.44 -13.43 13.86
N SER A 16 5.16 -13.06 13.98
CA SER A 16 4.06 -14.03 13.95
C SER A 16 3.85 -14.57 12.54
N THR A 17 3.90 -13.69 11.53
CA THR A 17 3.74 -14.00 10.11
C THR A 17 4.55 -13.03 9.25
N VAL A 18 5.21 -13.54 8.21
CA VAL A 18 5.92 -12.78 7.16
C VAL A 18 5.35 -13.20 5.81
N HIS A 19 5.12 -12.23 4.92
CA HIS A 19 4.73 -12.49 3.54
C HIS A 19 5.87 -12.11 2.61
N LEU A 20 6.20 -13.02 1.69
CA LEU A 20 7.19 -12.80 0.65
C LEU A 20 6.48 -12.71 -0.70
N SER A 21 6.64 -11.57 -1.38
CA SER A 21 6.17 -11.41 -2.75
C SER A 21 6.98 -12.30 -3.68
N GLY A 22 6.29 -13.04 -4.54
CA GLY A 22 6.91 -13.82 -5.61
C GLY A 22 7.36 -12.94 -6.77
N ARG A 23 8.17 -13.47 -7.68
CA ARG A 23 8.39 -12.82 -8.98
C ARG A 23 7.15 -12.96 -9.87
N HIS A 24 6.20 -12.06 -9.67
CA HIS A 24 4.95 -12.02 -10.44
C HIS A 24 5.18 -11.87 -11.95
N ASP A 25 6.34 -11.36 -12.38
CA ASP A 25 6.80 -11.31 -13.78
C ASP A 25 7.16 -12.68 -14.38
N LEU A 26 7.35 -13.70 -13.54
CA LEU A 26 7.65 -15.08 -13.94
C LEU A 26 6.54 -16.06 -13.52
N GLY A 27 5.37 -15.55 -13.14
CA GLY A 27 4.28 -16.38 -12.63
C GLY A 27 4.53 -17.01 -11.25
N GLU A 28 5.52 -16.54 -10.49
CA GLU A 28 5.81 -17.09 -9.16
C GLU A 28 4.75 -16.68 -8.13
N ASP A 29 4.36 -17.65 -7.31
CA ASP A 29 3.45 -17.44 -6.18
C ASP A 29 4.13 -16.66 -5.05
N SER A 30 3.30 -15.96 -4.27
CA SER A 30 3.74 -15.35 -3.02
C SER A 30 3.72 -16.38 -1.92
N LEU A 31 4.59 -16.21 -0.92
CA LEU A 31 4.75 -17.16 0.18
C LEU A 31 4.37 -16.50 1.50
N THR A 32 3.83 -17.30 2.41
CA THR A 32 3.61 -16.92 3.80
C THR A 32 4.49 -17.79 4.69
N ILE A 33 5.25 -17.14 5.56
CA ILE A 33 6.08 -17.77 6.59
C ILE A 33 5.42 -17.46 7.93
N TYR A 34 5.06 -18.47 8.71
CA TYR A 34 4.52 -18.28 10.06
C TYR A 34 5.12 -19.30 11.03
N LYS A 35 5.00 -19.03 12.34
CA LYS A 35 5.39 -19.99 13.38
C LYS A 35 4.21 -20.92 13.68
N ASN A 36 4.43 -22.23 13.61
CA ASN A 36 3.42 -23.19 14.04
C ASN A 36 3.29 -23.21 15.58
N GLN A 37 2.35 -24.02 16.10
CA GLN A 37 2.11 -24.14 17.55
C GLN A 37 3.32 -24.59 18.38
N LEU A 38 4.34 -25.18 17.73
CA LEU A 38 5.59 -25.62 18.35
C LEU A 38 6.72 -24.58 18.17
N GLY A 39 6.43 -23.42 17.59
CA GLY A 39 7.41 -22.35 17.33
C GLY A 39 8.29 -22.58 16.09
N HIS A 40 8.08 -23.64 15.31
CA HIS A 40 8.85 -23.91 14.09
C HIS A 40 8.31 -23.10 12.91
N PRO A 41 9.18 -22.54 12.05
CA PRO A 41 8.76 -21.84 10.86
C PRO A 41 8.13 -22.82 9.85
N GLN A 42 6.97 -22.45 9.32
CA GLN A 42 6.33 -23.10 8.19
C GLN A 42 6.22 -22.13 7.03
N VAL A 43 6.52 -22.62 5.82
CA VAL A 43 6.41 -21.87 4.58
C VAL A 43 5.29 -22.48 3.75
N VAL A 44 4.32 -21.67 3.37
CA VAL A 44 3.19 -22.09 2.54
C VAL A 44 2.95 -21.09 1.42
N LYS A 45 2.21 -21.50 0.39
CA LYS A 45 1.66 -20.57 -0.59
C LYS A 45 0.79 -19.54 0.14
N ALA A 46 0.99 -18.26 -0.17
CA ALA A 46 0.18 -17.20 0.38
C ALA A 46 -1.27 -17.34 -0.06
N SER A 47 -2.20 -16.81 0.75
CA SER A 47 -3.60 -16.77 0.34
C SER A 47 -3.76 -15.93 -0.93
N PRO A 48 -4.82 -16.17 -1.74
CA PRO A 48 -5.08 -15.39 -2.95
C PRO A 48 -5.08 -13.87 -2.69
N GLU A 49 -5.63 -13.43 -1.56
CA GLU A 49 -5.72 -12.01 -1.19
C GLU A 49 -4.34 -11.42 -0.92
N VAL A 50 -3.47 -12.15 -0.19
CA VAL A 50 -2.09 -11.71 0.06
C VAL A 50 -1.29 -11.68 -1.25
N HIS A 51 -1.47 -12.70 -2.09
CA HIS A 51 -0.82 -12.76 -3.39
C HIS A 51 -1.23 -11.56 -4.27
N GLU A 52 -2.53 -11.29 -4.39
CA GLU A 52 -3.05 -10.17 -5.16
C GLU A 52 -2.60 -8.82 -4.58
N TYR A 53 -2.64 -8.66 -3.25
CA TYR A 53 -2.15 -7.46 -2.59
C TYR A 53 -0.68 -7.20 -2.89
N SER A 54 0.17 -8.23 -2.79
CA SER A 54 1.60 -8.12 -3.07
C SER A 54 1.86 -7.81 -4.55
N ARG A 55 1.11 -8.42 -5.46
CA ARG A 55 1.15 -8.14 -6.90
C ARG A 55 0.82 -6.67 -7.16
N ASN A 56 -0.27 -6.17 -6.57
CA ASN A 56 -0.70 -4.78 -6.72
C ASN A 56 0.32 -3.78 -6.13
N ALA A 57 0.94 -4.10 -4.99
CA ALA A 57 1.99 -3.27 -4.40
C ALA A 57 3.25 -3.21 -5.29
N ILE A 58 3.69 -4.34 -5.85
CA ILE A 58 4.81 -4.39 -6.79
C ILE A 58 4.49 -3.65 -8.08
N ALA A 59 3.27 -3.82 -8.58
CA ALA A 59 2.76 -3.08 -9.72
C ALA A 59 2.86 -1.57 -9.46
N ALA A 60 2.36 -1.12 -8.30
CA ALA A 60 2.32 0.29 -7.94
C ALA A 60 3.72 0.89 -7.94
N ARG A 61 4.67 0.12 -7.40
CA ARG A 61 6.07 0.51 -7.33
C ARG A 61 6.69 0.66 -8.70
N LYS A 62 6.39 -0.25 -9.63
CA LYS A 62 6.90 -0.20 -11.01
C LYS A 62 6.31 0.98 -11.79
N THR A 63 5.02 1.25 -11.63
CA THR A 63 4.30 2.28 -12.42
C THR A 63 4.43 3.68 -11.83
N PHE A 64 4.22 3.83 -10.52
CA PHE A 64 4.11 5.14 -9.84
C PHE A 64 5.31 5.47 -8.96
N GLY A 65 6.23 4.53 -8.77
CA GLY A 65 7.41 4.69 -7.92
C GLY A 65 7.22 4.22 -6.48
N GLU A 66 8.32 4.21 -5.72
CA GLU A 66 8.39 3.65 -4.37
C GLU A 66 7.52 4.40 -3.36
N THR A 67 7.53 5.74 -3.39
CA THR A 67 6.67 6.55 -2.52
C THR A 67 5.20 6.19 -2.67
N ALA A 68 4.70 6.15 -3.91
CA ALA A 68 3.30 5.85 -4.19
C ALA A 68 2.92 4.45 -3.69
N ALA A 69 3.78 3.46 -3.91
CA ALA A 69 3.58 2.10 -3.45
C ALA A 69 3.55 1.98 -1.92
N ILE A 70 4.50 2.60 -1.21
CA ILE A 70 4.55 2.56 0.26
C ILE A 70 3.36 3.30 0.88
N VAL A 71 2.93 4.41 0.29
CA VAL A 71 1.78 5.17 0.81
C VAL A 71 0.48 4.41 0.56
N ALA A 72 0.33 3.75 -0.59
CA ALA A 72 -0.88 3.01 -0.95
C ALA A 72 -0.99 1.64 -0.27
N TYR A 73 0.11 0.89 -0.19
CA TYR A 73 0.16 -0.51 0.22
C TYR A 73 1.08 -0.78 1.42
N GLY A 74 1.59 0.28 2.06
CA GLY A 74 2.34 0.15 3.30
C GLY A 74 1.44 -0.04 4.52
N HIS A 75 2.02 0.17 5.69
CA HIS A 75 1.31 0.03 6.96
C HIS A 75 0.08 0.94 7.06
N LYS A 76 -0.94 0.48 7.79
CA LYS A 76 -2.12 1.27 8.13
C LYS A 76 -1.70 2.56 8.84
N LEU A 77 -2.35 3.67 8.47
CA LEU A 77 -2.18 4.95 9.13
C LEU A 77 -3.04 5.02 10.39
N ARG A 78 -2.70 5.94 11.30
CA ARG A 78 -3.43 6.09 12.55
C ARG A 78 -4.88 6.50 12.28
N ALA A 79 -5.81 5.82 12.95
CA ALA A 79 -7.20 6.26 13.00
C ALA A 79 -7.26 7.65 13.64
N THR A 80 -8.20 8.48 13.21
CA THR A 80 -8.42 9.78 13.86
C THR A 80 -9.05 9.53 15.23
N GLU A 81 -8.26 9.60 16.31
CA GLU A 81 -8.78 9.69 17.67
C GLU A 81 -9.51 11.03 17.79
N GLY A 82 -10.83 10.96 17.91
CA GLY A 82 -11.69 12.13 17.89
C GLY A 82 -11.37 13.09 19.03
N ARG A 83 -10.77 14.25 18.71
CA ARG A 83 -11.08 15.49 19.42
C ARG A 83 -12.11 16.26 18.61
N SER A 84 -13.33 16.14 19.11
CA SER A 84 -14.52 16.90 18.75
C SER A 84 -14.18 18.39 18.66
N GLY A 85 -14.02 18.86 17.43
CA GLY A 85 -13.69 20.25 17.14
C GLY A 85 -13.98 20.55 15.68
N GLY A 86 -15.25 20.38 15.30
CA GLY A 86 -15.85 20.96 14.11
C GLY A 86 -15.17 20.62 12.79
N LEU A 87 -15.50 19.45 12.23
CA LEU A 87 -15.67 19.18 10.80
C LEU A 87 -15.91 17.66 10.70
N ASN A 88 -17.14 17.25 10.39
CA ASN A 88 -17.41 15.90 9.91
C ASN A 88 -16.61 15.72 8.60
N ARG A 89 -15.33 15.37 8.69
CA ARG A 89 -14.52 14.93 7.55
C ARG A 89 -14.91 13.50 7.25
N GLY A 90 -16.15 13.33 6.77
CA GLY A 90 -16.58 12.07 6.18
C GLY A 90 -15.57 11.63 5.12
N THR A 91 -15.49 10.32 4.90
CA THR A 91 -14.61 9.74 3.89
C THR A 91 -14.80 10.47 2.55
N PRO A 92 -13.74 10.95 1.89
CA PRO A 92 -13.90 11.70 0.65
C PRO A 92 -14.54 10.83 -0.43
N GLY A 93 -15.45 11.43 -1.21
CA GLY A 93 -15.89 10.85 -2.47
C GLY A 93 -14.71 10.66 -3.41
N TRP A 94 -14.81 9.71 -4.33
CA TRP A 94 -13.70 9.45 -5.24
C TRP A 94 -13.42 10.64 -6.18
N GLU A 95 -14.45 11.44 -6.49
CA GLU A 95 -14.34 12.70 -7.23
C GLU A 95 -13.28 13.61 -6.60
N LYS A 96 -13.32 13.78 -5.28
CA LYS A 96 -12.32 14.57 -4.55
C LYS A 96 -10.92 13.98 -4.65
N VAL A 97 -10.79 12.65 -4.64
CA VAL A 97 -9.50 11.97 -4.82
C VAL A 97 -8.93 12.30 -6.20
N TRP A 98 -9.75 12.22 -7.25
CA TRP A 98 -9.30 12.44 -8.63
C TRP A 98 -9.05 13.92 -8.96
N ASP A 99 -9.73 14.84 -8.30
CA ASP A 99 -9.48 16.27 -8.42
C ASP A 99 -8.23 16.71 -7.63
N SER A 100 -7.91 16.05 -6.52
CA SER A 100 -6.72 16.35 -5.71
C SER A 100 -5.44 16.15 -6.49
N SER A 101 -4.37 16.89 -6.24
CA SER A 101 -3.08 16.65 -6.90
C SER A 101 -1.95 16.65 -5.88
N ALA A 102 -1.20 15.55 -5.81
CA ALA A 102 0.12 15.58 -5.19
C ALA A 102 1.07 16.34 -6.13
N ALA A 103 2.01 17.13 -5.57
CA ALA A 103 3.13 17.60 -6.37
C ALA A 103 3.84 16.38 -6.98
N ARG A 104 4.03 16.38 -8.31
CA ARG A 104 4.65 15.31 -9.12
C ARG A 104 5.64 14.48 -8.30
N ASN A 105 5.43 13.16 -8.17
CA ASN A 105 6.25 12.01 -7.66
C ASN A 105 7.60 12.26 -6.91
N GLY A 106 7.85 13.45 -6.37
CA GLY A 106 9.08 13.90 -5.74
C GLY A 106 8.86 14.27 -4.27
N ILE A 107 7.65 14.04 -3.77
CA ILE A 107 7.39 14.06 -2.33
C ILE A 107 7.93 12.78 -1.69
N THR A 108 8.42 12.91 -0.47
CA THR A 108 8.84 11.78 0.37
C THR A 108 7.63 10.99 0.87
N VAL A 109 7.87 9.78 1.41
CA VAL A 109 6.80 8.96 2.01
C VAL A 109 6.16 9.69 3.19
N GLU A 110 6.97 10.34 4.02
CA GLU A 110 6.54 11.10 5.19
C GLU A 110 5.64 12.27 4.78
N GLU A 111 6.06 13.07 3.80
CA GLU A 111 5.25 14.18 3.28
C GLU A 111 3.93 13.70 2.67
N ALA A 112 3.97 12.62 1.89
CA ALA A 112 2.77 12.02 1.32
C ALA A 112 1.80 11.52 2.39
N ARG A 113 2.30 10.93 3.47
CA ARG A 113 1.49 10.49 4.61
C ARG A 113 0.86 11.68 5.34
N VAL A 114 1.62 12.74 5.60
CA VAL A 114 1.09 13.97 6.20
C VAL A 114 0.00 14.58 5.32
N LEU A 115 0.20 14.64 4.00
CA LEU A 115 -0.82 15.10 3.06
C LEU A 115 -2.05 14.20 3.07
N LEU A 116 -1.88 12.88 3.09
CA LEU A 116 -2.97 11.92 3.12
C LEU A 116 -3.75 11.98 4.44
N GLU A 117 -3.10 12.14 5.58
CA GLU A 117 -3.74 12.32 6.89
C GLU A 117 -4.52 13.65 6.95
N LYS A 118 -3.93 14.72 6.42
CA LYS A 118 -4.54 16.05 6.39
C LYS A 118 -5.76 16.10 5.46
N ASN A 119 -5.60 15.65 4.23
CA ASN A 119 -6.60 15.79 3.17
C ASN A 119 -7.56 14.61 3.10
N ARG A 120 -7.19 13.46 3.67
CA ARG A 120 -7.93 12.17 3.64
C ARG A 120 -7.96 11.51 2.27
N HIS A 121 -7.30 12.09 1.28
CA HIS A 121 -7.15 11.57 -0.06
C HIS A 121 -5.86 12.09 -0.70
N LEU A 122 -5.32 11.34 -1.65
CA LEU A 122 -4.13 11.70 -2.42
C LEU A 122 -4.17 10.99 -3.77
N LYS A 123 -3.60 11.59 -4.83
CA LYS A 123 -3.35 10.89 -6.10
C LYS A 123 -1.89 10.99 -6.51
N PHE A 124 -1.36 9.88 -7.05
CA PHE A 124 -0.10 9.82 -7.78
C PHE A 124 -0.40 9.64 -9.26
N ARG A 125 0.44 10.21 -10.12
CA ARG A 125 0.30 10.14 -11.57
C ARG A 125 1.66 9.84 -12.19
N THR A 126 1.68 9.08 -13.28
CA THR A 126 2.90 8.87 -14.07
C THR A 126 3.33 10.18 -14.74
N ALA A 127 4.61 10.29 -15.13
CA ALA A 127 5.16 11.55 -15.66
C ALA A 127 4.54 11.98 -17.00
N ASP A 128 4.00 11.01 -17.73
CA ASP A 128 3.32 11.10 -19.02
C ASP A 128 1.79 11.03 -18.90
N ASP A 129 1.25 11.10 -17.68
CA ASP A 129 -0.17 11.15 -17.37
C ASP A 129 -1.02 9.94 -17.82
N HIS A 130 -0.41 8.83 -18.26
CA HIS A 130 -1.13 7.64 -18.75
C HIS A 130 -1.81 6.81 -17.64
N ALA A 131 -1.32 6.90 -16.40
CA ALA A 131 -1.88 6.18 -15.26
C ALA A 131 -1.97 7.07 -14.01
N ILE A 132 -2.99 6.80 -13.20
CA ILE A 132 -3.31 7.47 -11.93
C ILE A 132 -3.56 6.42 -10.86
N LEU A 133 -2.93 6.61 -9.69
CA LEU A 133 -3.21 5.86 -8.47
C LEU A 133 -3.85 6.83 -7.46
N GLY A 134 -5.14 6.65 -7.22
CA GLY A 134 -5.88 7.36 -6.17
C GLY A 134 -5.88 6.59 -4.86
N ILE A 135 -5.70 7.29 -3.75
CA ILE A 135 -5.68 6.75 -2.39
C ILE A 135 -6.70 7.53 -1.55
N ARG A 136 -7.52 6.78 -0.81
CA ARG A 136 -8.55 7.29 0.08
C ARG A 136 -8.34 6.74 1.49
N LEU A 137 -8.35 7.62 2.49
CA LEU A 137 -8.15 7.25 3.90
C LEU A 137 -9.44 7.39 4.70
N HIS A 138 -9.91 6.26 5.24
CA HIS A 138 -11.12 6.14 6.06
C HIS A 138 -10.85 6.46 7.54
N PRO A 139 -11.83 7.00 8.29
CA PRO A 139 -11.64 7.47 9.67
C PRO A 139 -11.01 6.44 10.63
N ASP A 140 -11.26 5.16 10.36
CA ASP A 140 -10.71 4.00 11.07
C ASP A 140 -9.23 3.68 10.75
N GLY A 141 -8.60 4.47 9.86
CA GLY A 141 -7.23 4.25 9.39
C GLY A 141 -7.13 3.27 8.20
N THR A 142 -8.25 2.74 7.71
CA THR A 142 -8.28 1.88 6.53
C THR A 142 -8.04 2.70 5.27
N MET A 143 -7.25 2.16 4.34
CA MET A 143 -6.96 2.79 3.06
C MET A 143 -7.63 2.01 1.93
N GLU A 144 -8.21 2.76 1.00
CA GLU A 144 -8.72 2.23 -0.26
C GLU A 144 -7.92 2.85 -1.42
N GLN A 145 -7.52 2.01 -2.37
CA GLN A 145 -6.68 2.37 -3.49
C GLN A 145 -7.43 2.03 -4.78
N LYS A 146 -7.39 2.93 -5.76
CA LYS A 146 -7.95 2.66 -7.09
C LYS A 146 -7.00 3.13 -8.17
N TRP A 147 -6.78 2.24 -9.12
CA TRP A 147 -5.98 2.50 -10.28
C TRP A 147 -6.89 2.89 -11.43
N LEU A 148 -6.55 3.99 -12.08
CA LEU A 148 -7.08 4.35 -13.39
C LEU A 148 -5.91 4.34 -14.34
N SER A 149 -5.93 3.41 -15.28
CA SER A 149 -4.93 3.36 -16.33
C SER A 149 -5.63 3.42 -17.67
N SER A 150 -5.03 4.15 -18.61
CA SER A 150 -5.39 4.05 -20.03
C SER A 150 -4.84 2.77 -20.69
N LEU A 151 -3.96 2.04 -19.99
CA LEU A 151 -3.33 0.79 -20.43
C LEU A 151 -3.54 -0.31 -19.38
N GLU A 152 -3.99 -1.49 -19.78
CA GLU A 152 -4.08 -2.62 -18.85
C GLU A 152 -2.69 -2.96 -18.30
N PRO A 153 -2.53 -3.23 -16.98
CA PRO A 153 -1.25 -3.68 -16.45
C PRO A 153 -0.95 -5.10 -16.98
N VAL A 154 -0.08 -5.17 -17.99
CA VAL A 154 0.33 -6.45 -18.58
C VAL A 154 1.38 -7.09 -17.67
N PHE A 155 0.98 -8.15 -16.98
CA PHE A 155 1.91 -9.11 -16.42
C PHE A 155 2.01 -10.24 -17.44
N HIS A 156 3.15 -10.35 -18.10
CA HIS A 156 3.41 -11.48 -18.98
C HIS A 156 3.49 -12.76 -18.13
N VAL A 157 2.80 -13.81 -18.59
CA VAL A 157 2.83 -15.17 -18.05
C VAL A 157 4.04 -15.90 -18.60
#